data_AF-A0A2D9SDJ9-F1
#
_entry.id   AF-A0A2D9SDJ9-F1
#
_cell.length_a   1.000
_cell.length_b   1.000
_cell.length_c   1.000
_cell.angle_alpha   90.00
_cell.angle_beta   90.00
_cell.angle_gamma   90.00
#
_symmetry.space_group_name_H-M   'P 1'
#
loop_
_entity.id
_entity.type
_entity.pdbx_description
1 polymer ?
#
loop_
_entity_poly.entity_id
_entity_poly.type
_entity_poly.pdbx_seq_one_letter_code
_entity_poly.pdbx_strand_id
1 'polypeptide(L)'
;MKINPKNLLKAGIFFIFLLIVIIIFHVVVGFLGINYLLKNSGFQDFSVLLSIFLSLLCVYFKIFLPLSIGTFFGIVYVLEWHWTLAILITMPGLFFLFPKKLNSTFNFNTFYRSNESNRNYSNFNRDNESVKTNVKNSEIIDGEYKVINDENEKDKF
;
A
#
# COMPACT_ATOMS: atom_id res chain seq x y z
N MET A 1 -21.33 10.58 32.81
CA MET A 1 -21.58 11.72 31.90
C MET A 1 -22.53 11.24 30.79
N LYS A 2 -23.80 11.64 30.80
CA LYS A 2 -24.78 11.22 29.76
C LYS A 2 -24.53 12.06 28.50
N ILE A 3 -24.09 11.42 27.41
CA ILE A 3 -23.84 12.10 26.13
C ILE A 3 -25.20 12.33 25.46
N ASN A 4 -25.55 13.59 25.17
CA ASN A 4 -26.81 13.92 24.50
C ASN A 4 -26.66 13.70 22.98
N PRO A 5 -27.43 12.79 22.35
CA PRO A 5 -27.24 12.40 20.95
C PRO A 5 -27.37 13.57 19.96
N LYS A 6 -28.20 14.58 20.28
CA LYS A 6 -28.35 15.79 19.46
C LYS A 6 -27.07 16.66 19.44
N ASN A 7 -26.37 16.74 20.57
CA ASN A 7 -25.11 17.49 20.66
C ASN A 7 -23.98 16.78 19.93
N LEU A 8 -23.97 15.44 19.96
CA LEU A 8 -23.03 14.62 19.20
C LEU A 8 -23.23 14.80 17.69
N LEU A 9 -24.48 14.79 17.21
CA LEU A 9 -24.80 15.01 15.80
C LEU A 9 -24.36 16.41 15.34
N LYS A 10 -24.65 17.45 16.14
CA LYS A 10 -24.26 18.84 15.84
C LYS A 10 -22.74 18.98 15.75
N ALA A 11 -22.00 18.35 16.67
CA ALA A 11 -20.54 18.32 16.65
C ALA A 11 -19.99 17.56 15.44
N GLY A 12 -20.61 16.42 15.08
CA GLY A 12 -20.22 15.63 13.90
C GLY A 12 -20.39 16.41 12.59
N ILE A 13 -21.54 17.07 12.40
CA ILE A 13 -21.82 17.90 11.22
C ILE A 13 -20.82 19.07 11.14
N PHE A 14 -20.54 19.72 12.27
CA PHE A 14 -19.55 20.78 12.34
C PHE A 14 -18.15 20.29 11.93
N PHE A 15 -17.75 19.11 12.40
CA PHE A 15 -16.46 18.52 12.06
C PHE A 15 -16.36 18.16 10.58
N ILE A 16 -17.42 17.61 9.99
CA ILE A 16 -17.48 17.32 8.55
C ILE A 16 -17.36 18.60 7.72
N PHE A 17 -18.07 19.65 8.12
CA PHE A 17 -17.98 20.96 7.46
C PHE A 17 -16.54 21.51 7.54
N LEU A 18 -15.92 21.48 8.72
CA LEU A 18 -14.53 21.89 8.92
C LEU A 18 -13.56 21.11 8.03
N LEU A 19 -13.75 19.80 7.91
CA LEU A 19 -12.93 18.93 7.09
C LEU A 19 -13.05 19.27 5.60
N ILE A 20 -14.25 19.58 5.11
CA ILE A 20 -14.47 20.03 3.73
C ILE A 20 -13.74 21.35 3.46
N VAL A 21 -13.85 22.32 4.37
CA VAL A 21 -13.15 23.61 4.25
C VAL A 21 -11.63 23.40 4.18
N ILE A 22 -11.09 22.52 5.03
CA ILE A 22 -9.66 22.16 5.02
C ILE A 22 -9.25 21.52 3.68
N ILE A 23 -10.07 20.63 3.11
CA ILE A 23 -9.78 20.01 1.81
C ILE A 23 -9.74 21.06 0.70
N ILE A 24 -10.73 21.95 0.65
CA ILE A 24 -10.79 23.00 -0.38
C ILE A 24 -9.58 23.93 -0.24
N PHE A 25 -9.28 24.35 0.99
CA PHE A 25 -8.08 25.16 1.27
C PHE A 25 -6.81 24.45 0.80
N HIS A 26 -6.67 23.16 1.06
CA HIS A 26 -5.52 22.37 0.63
C HIS A 26 -5.37 22.34 -0.90
N VAL A 27 -6.47 22.18 -1.65
CA VAL A 27 -6.42 22.17 -3.12
C VAL A 27 -6.06 23.55 -3.67
N VAL A 28 -6.68 24.61 -3.15
CA VAL A 28 -6.45 25.99 -3.60
C VAL A 28 -5.02 26.41 -3.31
N VAL A 29 -4.57 26.26 -2.06
CA VAL A 29 -3.20 26.63 -1.67
C VAL A 29 -2.17 25.72 -2.35
N GLY A 30 -2.50 24.45 -2.58
CA GLY A 30 -1.72 23.53 -3.40
C GLY A 30 -1.47 24.06 -4.81
N PHE A 31 -2.53 24.51 -5.49
CA PHE A 31 -2.44 25.14 -6.80
C PHE A 31 -1.58 26.41 -6.78
N LEU A 32 -1.78 27.28 -5.79
CA LEU A 32 -1.01 28.52 -5.62
C LEU A 32 0.49 28.23 -5.46
N GLY A 33 0.85 27.23 -4.64
CA GLY A 33 2.25 26.88 -4.45
C GLY A 33 2.89 26.15 -5.62
N ILE A 34 2.16 25.30 -6.36
CA ILE A 34 2.66 24.73 -7.62
C ILE A 34 2.94 25.85 -8.63
N ASN A 35 2.02 26.82 -8.73
CA ASN A 35 2.20 27.97 -9.60
C ASN A 35 3.43 28.80 -9.20
N TYR A 36 3.65 29.00 -7.90
CA TYR A 36 4.84 29.67 -7.39
C TYR A 36 6.14 28.92 -7.73
N LEU A 37 6.18 27.60 -7.53
CA LEU A 37 7.32 26.77 -7.89
C LEU A 37 7.64 26.85 -9.39
N LEU A 38 6.61 26.76 -10.23
CA LEU A 38 6.73 26.85 -11.68
C LEU A 38 7.26 28.23 -12.11
N LYS A 39 6.73 29.30 -11.52
CA LYS A 39 7.18 30.67 -11.78
C LYS A 39 8.64 30.87 -11.39
N ASN A 40 9.05 30.35 -10.23
CA ASN A 40 10.43 30.44 -9.76
C ASN A 40 11.40 29.57 -10.59
N SER A 41 10.90 28.47 -11.18
CA SER A 41 11.70 27.58 -12.03
C SER A 41 11.93 28.08 -13.46
N GLY A 42 11.43 29.27 -13.81
CA GLY A 42 11.65 29.91 -15.12
C GLY A 42 10.51 29.75 -16.12
N PHE A 43 9.42 29.06 -15.78
CA PHE A 43 8.25 28.85 -16.65
C PHE A 43 7.18 29.95 -16.47
N GLN A 44 7.56 31.23 -16.52
CA GLN A 44 6.66 32.35 -16.18
C GLN A 44 5.39 32.41 -17.04
N ASP A 45 5.51 32.27 -18.36
CA ASP A 45 4.38 32.47 -19.28
C ASP A 45 3.35 31.32 -19.26
N PHE A 46 3.81 30.10 -18.91
CA PHE A 46 2.98 28.89 -18.91
C PHE A 46 2.69 28.35 -17.50
N SER A 47 3.12 29.04 -16.44
CA SER A 47 3.02 28.52 -15.06
C SER A 47 1.58 28.23 -14.65
N VAL A 48 0.64 29.09 -15.06
CA VAL A 48 -0.78 28.96 -14.72
C VAL A 48 -1.38 27.73 -15.39
N LEU A 49 -1.16 27.56 -16.70
CA LEU A 49 -1.69 26.44 -17.46
C LEU A 49 -1.11 25.11 -16.96
N LEU A 50 0.20 25.08 -16.71
CA LEU A 50 0.89 23.89 -16.24
C LEU A 50 0.52 23.55 -14.80
N SER A 51 0.31 24.56 -13.94
CA SER A 51 -0.19 24.35 -12.58
C SER A 51 -1.62 23.78 -12.57
N ILE A 52 -2.51 24.30 -13.43
CA ILE A 52 -3.87 23.77 -13.57
C ILE A 52 -3.82 22.31 -14.02
N PHE A 53 -3.02 22.02 -15.05
CA PHE A 53 -2.86 20.66 -15.56
C PHE A 53 -2.31 19.72 -14.49
N LEU A 54 -1.28 20.13 -13.75
CA LEU A 54 -0.65 19.30 -12.71
C LEU A 54 -1.57 19.09 -11.50
N SER A 55 -2.32 20.11 -11.08
CA SER A 55 -3.35 19.98 -10.04
C SER A 55 -4.46 19.04 -10.46
N LEU A 56 -4.98 19.16 -11.69
CA LEU A 56 -5.99 18.24 -12.24
C LEU A 56 -5.46 16.82 -12.33
N LEU A 57 -4.23 16.64 -12.79
CA LEU A 57 -3.57 15.34 -12.89
C LEU A 57 -3.42 14.69 -11.50
N CYS A 58 -3.01 15.46 -10.48
CA CYS A 58 -2.92 14.97 -9.10
C CYS A 58 -4.27 14.47 -8.57
N VAL A 59 -5.33 15.26 -8.78
CA VAL A 59 -6.68 14.90 -8.32
C VAL A 59 -7.19 13.64 -9.04
N TYR A 60 -6.95 13.53 -10.36
CA TYR A 60 -7.38 12.39 -11.16
C TYR A 60 -6.62 11.10 -10.82
N PHE A 61 -5.29 11.16 -10.81
CA PHE A 61 -4.45 9.99 -10.50
C PHE A 61 -4.36 9.68 -9.00
N LYS A 62 -4.99 10.49 -8.14
CA LYS A 62 -4.90 10.41 -6.67
C LYS A 62 -3.45 10.44 -6.18
N ILE A 63 -2.57 11.10 -6.93
CA ILE A 63 -1.17 11.29 -6.55
C ILE A 63 -1.13 12.57 -5.72
N PHE A 64 -1.21 12.43 -4.39
CA PHE A 64 -1.23 13.57 -3.48
C PHE A 64 0.13 14.26 -3.31
N LEU A 65 1.22 13.70 -3.86
CA LEU A 65 2.58 14.14 -3.57
C LEU A 65 2.89 15.53 -4.16
N PRO A 66 2.70 15.80 -5.46
CA PRO A 66 2.93 17.13 -6.02
C PRO A 66 1.98 18.17 -5.42
N LEU A 67 0.73 17.79 -5.14
CA LEU A 67 -0.23 18.68 -4.49
C LEU A 67 0.18 19.03 -3.06
N SER A 68 0.68 18.07 -2.28
CA SER A 68 1.16 18.29 -0.90
C SER A 68 2.43 19.15 -0.87
N ILE A 69 3.35 18.92 -1.80
CA ILE A 69 4.51 19.80 -2.02
C ILE A 69 4.02 21.20 -2.37
N GLY A 70 3.09 21.31 -3.33
CA GLY A 70 2.43 22.56 -3.69
C GLY A 70 1.88 23.29 -2.48
N THR A 71 1.11 22.60 -1.64
CA THR A 71 0.47 23.22 -0.47
C THR A 71 1.50 23.68 0.54
N PHE A 72 2.58 22.93 0.74
CA PHE A 72 3.68 23.34 1.62
C PHE A 72 4.29 24.66 1.15
N PHE A 73 4.68 24.73 -0.13
CA PHE A 73 5.25 25.96 -0.69
C PHE A 73 4.22 27.10 -0.75
N GLY A 74 2.95 26.80 -1.00
CA GLY A 74 1.86 27.77 -0.98
C GLY A 74 1.71 28.41 0.41
N ILE A 75 1.72 27.61 1.47
CA ILE A 75 1.62 28.11 2.85
C ILE A 75 2.85 28.95 3.21
N VAL A 76 4.05 28.47 2.91
CA VAL A 76 5.30 29.14 3.34
C VAL A 76 5.62 30.39 2.52
N TYR A 77 5.42 30.35 1.20
CA TYR A 77 5.89 31.41 0.30
C TYR A 77 4.78 32.28 -0.30
N VAL A 78 3.54 31.79 -0.38
CA VAL A 78 2.42 32.56 -0.92
C VAL A 78 1.58 33.17 0.19
N LEU A 79 1.30 32.41 1.25
CA LEU A 79 0.62 32.90 2.44
C LEU A 79 1.60 33.47 3.49
N GLU A 80 2.92 33.26 3.31
CA GLU A 80 3.97 33.71 4.23
C GLU A 80 3.79 33.20 5.68
N TRP A 81 3.14 32.04 5.84
CA TRP A 81 2.90 31.44 7.14
C TRP A 81 4.10 30.63 7.63
N HIS A 82 4.15 30.38 8.93
CA HIS A 82 5.23 29.61 9.53
C HIS A 82 5.29 28.17 8.96
N TRP A 83 6.50 27.70 8.66
CA TRP A 83 6.76 26.37 8.09
C TRP A 83 6.20 25.21 8.94
N THR A 84 6.10 25.39 10.25
CA THR A 84 5.47 24.39 11.14
C THR A 84 3.99 24.20 10.84
N LEU A 85 3.26 25.27 10.53
CA LEU A 85 1.85 25.18 10.11
C LEU A 85 1.73 24.49 8.76
N ALA A 86 2.66 24.77 7.86
CA ALA A 86 2.73 24.11 6.56
C ALA A 86 2.90 22.59 6.72
N ILE A 87 3.83 22.15 7.57
CA ILE A 87 4.02 20.73 7.87
C ILE A 87 2.76 20.14 8.50
N LEU A 88 2.15 20.79 9.51
CA LEU A 88 0.97 20.25 10.18
C LEU A 88 -0.20 20.02 9.21
N ILE A 89 -0.43 20.96 8.29
CA ILE A 89 -1.51 20.89 7.29
C ILE A 89 -1.21 19.88 6.18
N THR A 90 0.07 19.73 5.79
CA THR A 90 0.47 18.82 4.71
C THR A 90 0.78 17.40 5.19
N MET A 91 1.03 17.21 6.50
CA MET A 91 1.30 15.93 7.14
C MET A 91 0.25 14.84 6.84
N PRO A 92 -1.07 15.11 6.93
CA PRO A 92 -2.06 14.10 6.58
C PRO A 92 -1.90 13.64 5.13
N GLY A 93 -1.68 14.56 4.18
CA GLY A 93 -1.43 14.22 2.77
C GLY A 93 -0.18 13.36 2.58
N LEU A 94 0.91 13.70 3.28
CA LEU A 94 2.17 12.95 3.26
C LEU A 94 2.04 11.53 3.84
N PHE A 95 1.17 11.32 4.82
CA PHE A 95 0.96 9.99 5.40
C PHE A 95 0.28 9.03 4.40
N PHE A 96 -0.56 9.56 3.49
CA PHE A 96 -1.21 8.75 2.46
C PHE A 96 -0.31 8.41 1.26
N LEU A 97 0.92 8.94 1.21
CA LEU A 97 1.90 8.67 0.13
C LEU A 97 2.59 7.32 0.26
N PHE A 98 2.59 6.69 1.43
CA PHE A 98 3.27 5.42 1.62
C PHE A 98 2.52 4.34 0.82
N PRO A 99 3.08 3.82 -0.30
CA PRO A 99 2.42 2.77 -1.04
C PRO A 99 2.25 1.55 -0.13
N LYS A 100 1.10 0.87 -0.26
CA LYS A 100 0.83 -0.46 0.35
C LYS A 100 1.96 -1.48 0.13
N LYS A 101 2.85 -1.25 -0.84
CA LYS A 101 4.04 -2.07 -1.16
C LYS A 101 5.23 -1.89 -0.21
N LEU A 102 5.25 -0.87 0.65
CA LEU A 102 6.32 -0.74 1.64
C LEU A 102 6.31 -1.87 2.68
N ASN A 103 5.19 -2.56 2.88
CA ASN A 103 5.18 -3.78 3.71
C ASN A 103 6.02 -4.93 3.13
N SER A 104 6.30 -4.94 1.82
CA SER A 104 7.13 -5.99 1.20
C SER A 104 8.63 -5.65 1.25
N THR A 105 8.97 -4.37 1.22
CA THR A 105 10.37 -3.90 1.26
C THR A 105 10.88 -3.62 2.67
N PHE A 106 10.01 -3.10 3.56
CA PHE A 106 10.32 -2.91 4.97
C PHE A 106 9.92 -4.15 5.76
N ASN A 107 10.65 -5.24 5.51
CA ASN A 107 10.59 -6.41 6.37
C ASN A 107 11.35 -6.08 7.66
N PHE A 108 10.68 -5.39 8.59
CA PHE A 108 11.22 -4.96 9.90
C PHE A 108 11.71 -6.16 10.75
N ASN A 109 11.36 -7.38 10.35
CA ASN A 109 11.86 -8.63 10.93
C ASN A 109 13.35 -8.92 10.66
N THR A 110 14.03 -8.12 9.83
CA THR A 110 15.47 -8.33 9.54
C THR A 110 16.42 -7.85 10.64
N PHE A 111 15.93 -7.16 11.68
CA PHE A 111 16.76 -6.76 12.83
C PHE A 111 17.05 -7.89 13.84
N TYR A 112 16.50 -9.09 13.65
CA TYR A 112 16.86 -10.30 14.40
C TYR A 112 17.40 -11.41 13.47
N ARG A 113 18.30 -11.06 12.55
CA ARG A 113 19.01 -12.05 11.74
C ARG A 113 20.05 -12.79 12.59
N SER A 114 19.63 -13.77 13.39
CA SER A 114 20.55 -14.77 13.95
C SER A 114 21.09 -15.60 12.79
N ASN A 115 22.43 -15.75 12.73
CA ASN A 115 23.14 -16.56 11.75
C ASN A 115 22.56 -17.98 11.65
N GLU A 116 21.81 -18.26 10.59
CA GLU A 116 21.43 -19.62 10.24
C GLU A 116 22.49 -20.19 9.30
N SER A 117 23.28 -21.12 9.82
CA SER A 117 24.35 -21.82 9.09
C SER A 117 23.75 -22.65 7.96
N ASN A 118 24.15 -22.31 6.73
CA ASN A 118 23.78 -22.94 5.48
C ASN A 118 24.23 -24.42 5.45
N ARG A 119 23.29 -25.38 5.58
CA ARG A 119 23.57 -26.80 5.32
C ARG A 119 23.19 -27.12 3.87
N ASN A 120 24.19 -27.14 3.00
CA ASN A 120 24.07 -27.68 1.66
C ASN A 120 23.90 -29.21 1.75
N TYR A 121 22.71 -29.72 1.44
CA TYR A 121 22.51 -31.13 1.12
C TYR A 121 22.66 -31.29 -0.40
N SER A 122 23.81 -31.80 -0.82
CA SER A 122 24.04 -32.26 -2.20
C SER A 122 23.31 -33.59 -2.40
N ASN A 123 22.22 -33.60 -3.16
CA ASN A 123 21.58 -34.82 -3.63
C ASN A 123 22.33 -35.34 -4.87
N PHE A 124 22.98 -36.49 -4.74
CA PHE A 124 23.49 -37.26 -5.86
C PHE A 124 22.31 -37.89 -6.60
N ASN A 125 22.00 -37.39 -7.80
CA ASN A 125 21.03 -38.04 -8.69
C ASN A 125 21.74 -39.16 -9.46
N ARG A 126 21.27 -40.38 -9.29
CA ARG A 126 21.73 -41.58 -10.00
C ARG A 126 20.74 -41.84 -11.13
N ASP A 127 21.16 -41.55 -12.35
CA ASP A 127 20.38 -41.79 -13.56
C ASP A 127 20.13 -43.30 -13.72
N ASN A 128 18.87 -43.72 -13.53
CA ASN A 128 18.42 -45.07 -13.86
C ASN A 128 17.69 -45.00 -15.21
N GLU A 129 18.44 -45.27 -16.27
CA GLU A 129 17.95 -45.45 -17.64
C GLU A 129 17.13 -46.75 -17.73
N SER A 130 15.79 -46.66 -17.62
CA SER A 130 14.92 -47.82 -17.81
C SER A 130 14.53 -47.96 -19.28
N VAL A 131 15.09 -49.00 -19.90
CA VAL A 131 14.85 -49.52 -21.25
C VAL A 131 13.35 -49.57 -21.56
N LYS A 132 12.91 -48.87 -22.62
CA LYS A 132 11.55 -48.97 -23.18
C LYS A 132 11.33 -50.33 -23.82
N THR A 133 10.54 -51.20 -23.20
CA THR A 133 9.99 -52.38 -23.87
C THR A 133 8.55 -52.10 -24.31
N ASN A 134 8.33 -52.22 -25.62
CA ASN A 134 7.07 -51.96 -26.29
C ASN A 134 6.34 -53.30 -26.41
N VAL A 135 5.44 -53.60 -25.47
CA VAL A 135 4.59 -54.80 -25.56
C VAL A 135 3.14 -54.35 -25.50
N LYS A 136 2.47 -54.38 -26.66
CA LYS A 136 1.01 -54.46 -26.74
C LYS A 136 0.63 -55.91 -26.49
N ASN A 137 -0.39 -56.15 -25.66
CA ASN A 137 -1.51 -57.05 -25.90
C ASN A 137 -2.23 -57.35 -24.58
N SER A 138 -3.48 -56.89 -24.51
CA SER A 138 -4.63 -57.68 -24.01
C SER A 138 -4.31 -58.93 -23.18
N GLU A 139 -4.15 -58.73 -21.88
CA GLU A 139 -4.35 -59.70 -20.78
C GLU A 139 -4.57 -58.76 -19.56
N ILE A 140 -5.81 -58.40 -19.19
CA ILE A 140 -6.67 -59.19 -18.30
C ILE A 140 -5.76 -60.02 -17.38
N ILE A 141 -5.67 -59.73 -16.08
CA ILE A 141 -6.53 -60.40 -15.12
C ILE A 141 -6.27 -59.82 -13.72
N ASP A 142 -7.40 -59.55 -13.08
CA ASP A 142 -7.69 -59.54 -11.65
C ASP A 142 -7.00 -58.54 -10.74
N GLY A 143 -7.70 -57.42 -10.58
CA GLY A 143 -7.68 -56.67 -9.34
C GLY A 143 -8.18 -57.56 -8.20
N GLU A 144 -7.26 -58.08 -7.40
CA GLU A 144 -7.55 -58.54 -6.05
C GLU A 144 -7.48 -57.33 -5.10
N TYR A 145 -8.65 -56.77 -4.78
CA TYR A 145 -8.82 -55.86 -3.65
C TYR A 145 -9.23 -56.68 -2.43
N LYS A 146 -8.57 -56.46 -1.28
CA LYS A 146 -8.93 -56.99 0.04
C LYS A 146 -8.07 -56.25 1.08
N VAL A 147 -8.53 -55.74 2.22
CA VAL A 147 -9.83 -55.65 2.91
C VAL A 147 -9.76 -54.35 3.74
N ILE A 148 -10.92 -53.75 4.01
CA ILE A 148 -11.13 -52.50 4.74
C ILE A 148 -10.65 -52.59 6.20
N ASN A 149 -10.11 -51.47 6.71
CA ASN A 149 -9.73 -51.25 8.11
C ASN A 149 -10.96 -51.30 9.04
N ASP A 150 -10.83 -51.98 10.18
CA ASP A 150 -11.73 -51.78 11.33
C ASP A 150 -10.97 -51.28 12.55
N GLU A 151 -11.74 -50.54 13.34
CA GLU A 151 -11.37 -49.49 14.28
C GLU A 151 -10.73 -49.98 15.59
N ASN A 152 -10.09 -49.04 16.27
CA ASN A 152 -9.65 -49.16 17.65
C ASN A 152 -10.83 -49.33 18.61
N GLU A 153 -10.86 -50.40 19.40
CA GLU A 153 -11.46 -50.40 20.75
C GLU A 153 -10.88 -51.59 21.53
N LYS A 154 -9.85 -51.37 22.37
CA LYS A 154 -9.99 -51.27 23.83
C LYS A 154 -11.24 -51.96 24.38
N ASP A 155 -11.10 -53.18 24.92
CA ASP A 155 -11.43 -53.47 26.31
C ASP A 155 -11.27 -54.95 26.66
N LYS A 156 -10.91 -55.16 27.94
CA LYS A 156 -11.03 -56.37 28.76
C LYS A 156 -9.91 -57.43 28.74
N PHE A 157 -9.09 -57.25 29.79
CA PHE A 157 -8.34 -58.20 30.64
C PHE A 157 -7.02 -58.77 30.11
#